data_AF-A0A0B7HD58-F1
#
_entry.id   AF-A0A0B7HD58-F1
#
_cell.length_a   1.000
_cell.length_b   1.000
_cell.length_c   1.000
_cell.angle_alpha   90.00
_cell.angle_beta   90.00
_cell.angle_gamma   90.00
#
_symmetry.space_group_name_H-M   'P 1'
#
loop_
_entity.id
_entity.type
_entity.pdbx_description
1 polymer ?
#
loop_
_entity_poly.entity_id
_entity_poly.type
_entity_poly.pdbx_seq_one_letter_code
_entity_poly.pdbx_strand_id
1 'polypeptide(L)'
;MTKKLFLAAAVCSAIVLTGCKNNNTKKDNSTTEVEKVVEKGVSGEYKVDTDNAVVEWVGSKPAGKHNGTVKVKEGKVTVKDGVVTSGEFVLDMNTITVLDLTSEDGKENLEDHLKGTGKRR
;
A
#
# COMPACT_ATOMS: atom_id res chain seq x y z
N MET A 1 18.60 -35.94 46.49
CA MET A 1 19.58 -36.24 47.57
C MET A 1 20.84 -36.79 46.92
N THR A 2 22.02 -36.20 47.15
CA THR A 2 23.32 -36.59 46.55
C THR A 2 23.40 -36.46 45.01
N LYS A 3 24.54 -36.34 44.33
CA LYS A 3 25.91 -35.91 44.73
C LYS A 3 26.07 -34.43 44.20
N LYS A 4 27.22 -33.76 44.08
CA LYS A 4 28.66 -34.03 44.31
C LYS A 4 29.36 -32.72 44.71
N LEU A 5 30.64 -32.79 45.06
CA LEU A 5 31.57 -31.70 45.40
C LEU A 5 32.93 -32.00 44.73
N PHE A 6 33.62 -30.97 44.20
CA PHE A 6 35.09 -30.81 43.99
C PHE A 6 35.27 -29.41 43.33
N LEU A 7 35.92 -28.36 43.87
CA LEU A 7 37.06 -28.10 44.79
C LEU A 7 38.43 -27.95 44.09
N ALA A 8 39.19 -26.93 44.55
CA ALA A 8 40.52 -26.44 44.11
C ALA A 8 40.49 -25.55 42.84
N ALA A 9 40.82 -24.24 42.82
CA ALA A 9 41.66 -23.33 43.63
C ALA A 9 43.16 -23.27 43.24
N ALA A 10 43.52 -22.21 42.50
CA ALA A 10 44.85 -21.60 42.33
C ALA A 10 44.67 -20.29 41.55
N VAL A 11 45.37 -19.18 41.74
CA VAL A 11 46.22 -18.60 42.79
C VAL A 11 46.43 -17.14 42.35
N CYS A 12 46.67 -16.25 43.32
CA CYS A 12 46.87 -14.81 43.17
C CYS A 12 47.75 -14.33 41.99
N SER A 13 47.38 -13.20 41.41
CA SER A 13 48.31 -12.07 41.31
C SER A 13 47.55 -10.75 41.41
N ALA A 14 48.00 -9.84 42.27
CA ALA A 14 47.37 -8.54 42.47
C ALA A 14 48.05 -7.50 41.57
N ILE A 15 47.26 -6.77 40.78
CA ILE A 15 47.69 -5.52 40.15
C ILE A 15 46.78 -4.42 40.67
N VAL A 16 47.35 -3.55 41.50
CA VAL A 16 46.68 -2.33 41.98
C VAL A 16 47.17 -1.18 41.11
N LEU A 17 46.27 -0.57 40.34
CA LEU A 17 46.44 0.81 39.87
C LEU A 17 45.11 1.56 40.04
N THR A 18 45.19 2.70 40.71
CA THR A 18 44.07 3.57 41.06
C THR A 18 43.86 4.70 40.05
N GLY A 19 42.59 5.01 39.73
CA GLY A 19 42.16 6.16 38.92
C GLY A 19 41.57 5.71 37.57
N CYS A 20 40.40 6.18 37.13
CA CYS A 20 39.71 7.43 37.48
C CYS A 20 38.25 7.28 37.93
N LYS A 21 37.75 8.39 38.49
CA LYS A 21 36.39 8.67 38.95
C LYS A 21 35.32 8.42 37.85
N ASN A 22 34.24 7.74 38.24
CA ASN A 22 32.79 8.00 37.99
C ASN A 22 32.45 9.15 36.97
N ASN A 23 31.41 9.10 36.13
CA ASN A 23 30.12 8.39 36.23
C ASN A 23 29.55 7.95 34.85
N ASN A 24 28.56 7.04 34.88
CA ASN A 24 27.48 6.84 33.89
C ASN A 24 27.77 6.15 32.53
N THR A 25 27.58 4.82 32.55
CA THR A 25 26.66 4.09 31.64
C THR A 25 26.62 4.47 30.15
N LYS A 26 27.34 3.72 29.31
CA LYS A 26 26.74 2.54 28.68
C LYS A 26 27.79 1.59 28.13
N LYS A 27 27.49 0.30 28.33
CA LYS A 27 28.18 -0.86 27.79
C LYS A 27 28.32 -0.75 26.27
N ASP A 28 29.54 -0.81 25.75
CA ASP A 28 29.75 -1.36 24.41
C ASP A 28 29.30 -2.82 24.48
N ASN A 29 28.15 -3.07 23.85
CA ASN A 29 27.77 -4.39 23.43
C ASN A 29 27.39 -4.23 21.97
N SER A 30 28.38 -4.44 21.09
CA SER A 30 28.19 -5.04 19.77
C SER A 30 27.13 -6.14 19.87
N THR A 31 25.89 -5.69 19.70
CA THR A 31 24.70 -6.49 19.57
C THR A 31 24.34 -6.22 18.14
N THR A 32 24.28 -7.28 17.34
CA THR A 32 23.72 -7.19 16.01
C THR A 32 22.27 -6.76 16.15
N GLU A 33 22.03 -5.44 16.13
CA GLU A 33 20.79 -4.92 15.57
C GLU A 33 20.83 -5.38 14.12
N VAL A 34 20.22 -6.55 13.90
CA VAL A 34 19.86 -6.99 12.57
C VAL A 34 18.86 -5.96 12.12
N GLU A 35 19.36 -4.90 11.48
CA GLU A 35 18.54 -3.92 10.79
C GLU A 35 17.66 -4.76 9.87
N LYS A 36 16.38 -4.84 10.25
CA LYS A 36 15.40 -5.57 9.47
C LYS A 36 15.45 -4.89 8.11
N VAL A 37 15.97 -5.59 7.10
CA VAL A 37 15.92 -5.16 5.72
C VAL A 37 14.46 -5.20 5.33
N VAL A 38 13.74 -4.16 5.74
CA VAL A 38 12.50 -3.74 5.14
C VAL A 38 12.92 -3.33 3.74
N GLU A 39 12.78 -4.26 2.79
CA GLU A 39 12.94 -3.94 1.38
C GLU A 39 12.12 -2.69 1.12
N LYS A 40 12.81 -1.59 0.85
CA LYS A 40 12.19 -0.28 0.83
C LYS A 40 11.32 -0.26 -0.41
N GLY A 41 10.01 -0.45 -0.21
CA GLY A 41 9.09 -0.70 -1.30
C GLY A 41 9.12 0.44 -2.31
N VAL A 42 8.75 0.12 -3.55
CA VAL A 42 8.88 1.07 -4.66
C VAL A 42 8.18 2.40 -4.32
N SER A 43 8.81 3.51 -4.69
CA SER A 43 8.36 4.85 -4.34
C SER A 43 8.47 5.77 -5.55
N GLY A 44 7.42 6.54 -5.83
CA GLY A 44 7.35 7.42 -6.99
C GLY A 44 5.93 7.75 -7.43
N GLU A 45 5.81 8.58 -8.47
CA GLU A 45 4.56 8.82 -9.19
C GLU A 45 4.53 7.97 -10.46
N TYR A 46 3.47 7.21 -10.64
CA TYR A 46 3.27 6.29 -11.77
C TYR A 46 2.10 6.77 -12.61
N LYS A 47 2.33 6.98 -13.91
CA LYS A 47 1.25 7.30 -14.86
C LYS A 47 0.46 6.04 -15.20
N VAL A 48 -0.85 6.21 -15.36
CA VAL A 48 -1.74 5.14 -15.82
C VAL A 48 -1.50 4.91 -17.31
N ASP A 49 -1.37 3.65 -17.70
CA ASP A 49 -1.45 3.23 -19.10
C ASP A 49 -2.91 3.28 -19.57
N THR A 50 -3.29 4.38 -20.21
CA THR A 50 -4.67 4.68 -20.62
C THR A 50 -5.18 3.78 -21.73
N ASP A 51 -4.29 3.14 -22.50
CA ASP A 51 -4.68 2.23 -23.58
C ASP A 51 -5.17 0.88 -23.01
N ASN A 52 -4.67 0.51 -21.83
CA ASN A 52 -5.01 -0.72 -21.12
C ASN A 52 -5.84 -0.50 -19.84
N ALA A 53 -6.23 0.74 -19.52
CA ALA A 53 -6.99 1.09 -18.32
C ALA A 53 -8.47 1.39 -18.60
N VAL A 54 -9.34 0.76 -17.82
CA VAL A 54 -10.80 0.96 -17.84
C VAL A 54 -11.33 1.04 -16.41
N VAL A 55 -12.36 1.87 -16.20
CA VAL A 55 -13.14 1.88 -14.96
C VAL A 55 -14.44 1.13 -15.21
N GLU A 56 -14.66 0.06 -14.46
CA GLU A 56 -15.95 -0.63 -14.40
C GLU A 56 -16.87 0.07 -13.40
N TRP A 57 -18.17 0.11 -13.69
CA TRP A 57 -19.18 0.70 -12.82
C TRP A 57 -20.39 -0.23 -12.64
N VAL A 58 -21.04 -0.13 -11.48
CA VAL A 58 -22.34 -0.74 -11.19
C VAL A 58 -23.25 0.32 -10.59
N GLY A 59 -24.40 0.54 -11.22
CA GLY A 59 -25.45 1.46 -10.75
C GLY A 59 -26.69 0.68 -10.35
N SER A 60 -27.33 1.01 -9.22
CA SER A 60 -28.47 0.25 -8.70
C SER A 60 -29.64 1.14 -8.25
N LYS A 61 -30.85 0.60 -8.40
CA LYS A 61 -32.12 1.11 -7.89
C LYS A 61 -32.87 -0.06 -7.23
N PRO A 62 -33.92 0.16 -6.42
CA PRO A 62 -34.67 -0.94 -5.79
C PRO A 62 -35.23 -1.98 -6.78
N ALA A 63 -35.49 -1.58 -8.03
CA ALA A 63 -35.99 -2.44 -9.09
C ALA A 63 -34.91 -3.15 -9.95
N GLY A 64 -33.61 -2.97 -9.67
CA GLY A 64 -32.55 -3.65 -10.43
C GLY A 64 -31.21 -2.91 -10.44
N LYS A 65 -30.23 -3.51 -11.12
CA LYS A 65 -28.88 -2.94 -11.32
C LYS A 65 -28.51 -2.96 -12.80
N HIS A 66 -27.62 -2.06 -13.19
CA HIS A 66 -26.94 -2.03 -14.48
C HIS A 66 -25.43 -1.97 -14.25
N ASN A 67 -24.66 -2.40 -15.24
CA ASN A 67 -23.20 -2.32 -15.21
C ASN A 67 -22.61 -1.86 -16.54
N GLY A 68 -21.37 -1.40 -16.49
CA GLY A 68 -20.69 -0.92 -17.68
C GLY A 68 -19.28 -0.45 -17.44
N THR A 69 -18.74 0.29 -18.41
CA THR A 69 -17.36 0.79 -18.40
C THR A 69 -17.27 2.27 -18.78
N VAL A 70 -16.17 2.92 -18.37
CA VAL A 70 -15.71 4.24 -18.83
C VAL A 70 -14.19 4.18 -19.06
N LYS A 71 -13.67 4.78 -20.12
CA LYS A 71 -12.22 4.87 -20.33
C LYS A 71 -11.57 5.90 -19.41
N VAL A 72 -10.37 5.58 -18.92
CA VAL A 72 -9.49 6.55 -18.27
C VAL A 72 -8.88 7.43 -19.35
N LYS A 73 -9.08 8.74 -19.27
CA LYS A 73 -8.46 9.72 -20.17
C LYS A 73 -7.03 10.02 -19.76
N GLU A 74 -6.82 10.27 -18.47
CA GLU A 74 -5.53 10.56 -17.85
C GLU A 74 -5.57 10.02 -16.41
N GLY A 75 -4.42 9.62 -15.86
CA GLY A 75 -4.36 9.23 -14.45
C GLY A 75 -2.95 9.03 -13.93
N LYS A 76 -2.82 9.12 -12.60
CA LYS A 76 -1.56 8.93 -11.88
C LYS A 76 -1.79 8.36 -10.48
N VAL A 77 -0.79 7.62 -9.98
CA VAL A 77 -0.79 7.01 -8.64
C VAL A 77 0.54 7.31 -7.94
N THR A 78 0.48 7.81 -6.70
CA THR A 78 1.67 8.02 -5.86
C THR A 78 1.87 6.83 -4.94
N VAL A 79 3.02 6.19 -5.01
CA VAL A 79 3.42 5.09 -4.14
C VAL A 79 4.56 5.55 -3.23
N LYS A 80 4.53 5.14 -1.96
CA LYS A 80 5.60 5.35 -0.99
C LYS A 80 5.84 4.07 -0.21
N ASP A 81 7.09 3.62 -0.17
CA ASP A 81 7.52 2.40 0.53
C ASP A 81 6.64 1.17 0.16
N GLY A 82 6.19 1.09 -1.11
CA GLY A 82 5.33 0.04 -1.64
C GLY A 82 3.81 0.24 -1.41
N VAL A 83 3.40 1.30 -0.73
CA VAL A 83 2.00 1.59 -0.39
C VAL A 83 1.46 2.75 -1.24
N VAL A 84 0.28 2.60 -1.84
CA VAL A 84 -0.41 3.71 -2.53
C VAL A 84 -0.82 4.77 -1.51
N THR A 85 -0.41 6.01 -1.75
CA THR A 85 -0.67 7.16 -0.85
C THR A 85 -1.65 8.17 -1.45
N SER A 86 -1.73 8.27 -2.77
CA SER A 86 -2.74 9.05 -3.49
C SER A 86 -2.93 8.54 -4.91
N GLY A 87 -4.03 8.94 -5.53
CA GLY A 87 -4.27 8.74 -6.96
C GLY A 87 -5.21 9.82 -7.48
N GLU A 88 -5.04 10.17 -8.76
CA GLU A 88 -5.87 11.14 -9.47
C GLU A 88 -6.18 10.58 -10.85
N PHE A 89 -7.44 10.66 -11.27
CA PHE A 89 -7.94 10.08 -12.52
C PHE A 89 -8.94 11.04 -13.17
N VAL A 90 -8.80 11.23 -14.48
CA VAL A 90 -9.76 11.93 -15.33
C VAL A 90 -10.39 10.88 -16.23
N LEU A 91 -11.72 10.77 -16.21
CA LEU A 91 -12.48 9.81 -17.04
C LEU A 91 -13.10 10.52 -18.23
N ASP A 92 -13.08 9.89 -19.41
CA ASP A 92 -13.81 10.42 -20.57
C ASP A 92 -15.26 9.91 -20.56
N MET A 93 -16.16 10.73 -20.01
CA MET A 93 -17.57 10.37 -19.91
C MET A 93 -18.26 10.15 -21.25
N ASN A 94 -17.71 10.62 -22.38
CA ASN A 94 -18.26 10.31 -23.71
C ASN A 94 -18.13 8.82 -24.07
N THR A 95 -17.19 8.12 -23.41
CA THR A 95 -16.90 6.69 -23.62
C THR A 95 -17.74 5.76 -22.75
N ILE A 96 -18.61 6.30 -21.88
CA ILE A 96 -19.44 5.46 -21.01
C ILE A 96 -20.31 4.50 -21.83
N THR A 97 -20.19 3.22 -21.50
CA THR A 97 -20.85 2.11 -22.20
C THR A 97 -21.62 1.27 -21.19
N VAL A 98 -22.87 0.93 -21.48
CA VAL A 98 -23.68 -0.03 -20.71
C VAL A 98 -23.46 -1.43 -21.29
N LEU A 99 -23.20 -2.43 -20.45
CA LEU A 99 -22.83 -3.78 -20.89
C LEU A 99 -23.95 -4.82 -20.76
N ASP A 100 -24.99 -4.57 -19.96
CA ASP A 100 -26.06 -5.52 -19.65
C ASP A 100 -27.45 -5.19 -20.22
N LEU A 101 -27.54 -4.22 -21.13
CA LEU A 101 -28.76 -3.88 -21.85
C LEU A 101 -28.57 -4.02 -23.37
N THR A 102 -29.61 -4.45 -24.07
CA THR A 102 -29.71 -4.29 -25.53
C THR A 102 -30.24 -2.89 -25.88
N SER A 103 -30.19 -2.53 -27.16
CA SER A 103 -30.81 -1.28 -27.63
C SER A 103 -32.34 -1.26 -27.45
N GLU A 104 -32.99 -2.43 -27.57
CA GLU A 104 -34.44 -2.58 -27.32
C GLU A 104 -34.77 -2.38 -25.83
N ASP A 105 -33.89 -2.82 -24.93
CA ASP A 105 -34.00 -2.59 -23.48
C ASP A 105 -33.60 -1.16 -23.05
N GLY A 106 -33.21 -0.31 -24.00
CA GLY A 106 -32.91 1.10 -23.78
C GLY A 106 -31.47 1.41 -23.38
N LYS A 107 -30.50 0.60 -23.81
CA LYS A 107 -29.05 0.86 -23.66
C LYS A 107 -28.67 2.32 -23.97
N GLU A 108 -29.00 2.81 -25.17
CA GLU A 108 -28.61 4.14 -25.63
C GLU A 108 -29.32 5.24 -24.82
N ASN A 109 -30.57 5.01 -24.40
CA ASN A 109 -31.29 5.94 -23.52
C ASN A 109 -30.58 6.13 -22.17
N LEU A 110 -30.02 5.06 -21.60
CA LEU A 110 -29.24 5.13 -20.35
C LEU A 110 -27.88 5.79 -20.59
N GLU A 111 -27.17 5.40 -21.65
CA GLU A 111 -25.89 6.03 -22.00
C GLU A 111 -26.02 7.53 -22.27
N ASP A 112 -27.00 7.95 -23.06
CA ASP A 112 -27.26 9.38 -23.35
C ASP A 112 -27.65 10.16 -22.09
N HIS A 113 -28.39 9.54 -21.17
CA HIS A 113 -28.69 10.17 -19.89
C HIS A 113 -27.42 10.41 -19.07
N LEU A 114 -26.53 9.40 -18.99
CA LEU A 114 -25.27 9.48 -18.24
C LEU A 114 -24.23 10.41 -18.91
N LYS A 115 -24.25 10.52 -20.24
CA LYS A 115 -23.47 11.51 -21.03
C LYS A 115 -24.03 12.93 -20.92
N GLY A 116 -25.26 13.10 -20.42
CA GLY A 116 -25.97 14.38 -20.39
C GLY A 116 -26.48 14.86 -21.76
N THR A 117 -26.41 13.99 -22.79
CA THR A 117 -26.87 14.24 -24.16
C THR A 117 -28.36 13.91 -24.37
N GLY A 118 -28.95 13.11 -23.47
CA GLY A 118 -30.35 12.72 -23.52
C GLY A 118 -31.30 13.91 -23.46
N LYS A 119 -32.42 13.82 -24.20
CA LYS A 119 -33.47 14.86 -24.16
C LYS A 119 -33.96 15.06 -22.72
N ARG A 120 -33.95 16.32 -22.27
CA ARG A 120 -34.64 16.73 -21.04
C ARG A 120 -36.13 16.35 -21.15
N ARG A 121 -36.62 15.67 -20.11
CA ARG A 121 -38.03 15.38 -19.88
C ARG A 121 -38.65 16.47 -19.01
#